data_AF-A0A7W6E9J3-F1
#
_entry.id   AF-A0A7W6E9J3-F1
#
_cell.length_a   1.000
_cell.length_b   1.000
_cell.length_c   1.000
_cell.angle_alpha   90.00
_cell.angle_beta   90.00
_cell.angle_gamma   90.00
#
_symmetry.space_group_name_H-M   'P 1'
#
loop_
_entity.id
_entity.type
_entity.pdbx_description
1 polymer ?
#
loop_
_entity_poly.entity_id
_entity_poly.type
_entity_poly.pdbx_seq_one_letter_code
_entity_poly.pdbx_strand_id
1 'polypeptide(L)' 'MNHENSPQDILLPIKEVCEIVARSRASIYRDIKRGTFPPAQKQGGSSRWRRSLIMKVVEGKYLS' A
#
# COMPACT_ATOMS: atom_id res chain seq x y z
N MET A 1 3.92 -18.81 -4.19
CA MET A 1 4.23 -17.38 -4.43
C MET A 1 3.19 -16.83 -5.37
N ASN A 2 2.09 -16.28 -4.84
CA ASN A 2 0.98 -15.80 -5.65
C ASN A 2 1.29 -14.37 -6.10
N HIS A 3 1.90 -14.26 -7.27
CA HIS A 3 1.95 -13.00 -7.99
C HIS A 3 0.53 -12.68 -8.47
N GLU A 4 -0.27 -12.01 -7.64
CA GLU A 4 -1.35 -11.14 -8.15
C GLU A 4 -0.72 -9.91 -8.81
N ASN A 5 0.08 -10.18 -9.84
CA ASN A 5 0.65 -9.20 -10.73
C ASN A 5 -0.33 -9.09 -11.89
N SER A 6 -1.47 -8.44 -11.64
CA SER A 6 -2.26 -7.96 -12.77
C SER A 6 -1.35 -7.00 -13.53
N PRO A 7 -1.05 -7.24 -14.83
CA PRO A 7 -0.07 -6.45 -15.59
C PRO A 7 -0.37 -4.93 -15.65
N GLN A 8 -1.53 -4.52 -15.13
CA GLN A 8 -2.07 -3.17 -15.12
C GLN A 8 -2.22 -2.59 -13.70
N ASP A 9 -1.62 -3.21 -12.67
CA ASP A 9 -1.73 -2.67 -11.30
C ASP A 9 -0.99 -1.33 -11.16
N ILE A 10 -1.72 -0.32 -10.72
CA ILE A 10 -1.26 1.07 -10.66
C ILE A 10 -0.41 1.29 -9.40
N LEU A 11 0.73 1.97 -9.56
CA LEU A 11 1.64 2.31 -8.46
C LEU A 11 1.35 3.70 -7.89
N LEU A 12 0.68 3.71 -6.74
CA LEU A 12 0.23 4.90 -6.03
C LEU A 12 1.38 5.56 -5.26
N PRO A 13 1.56 6.89 -5.34
CA PRO A 13 2.38 7.63 -4.41
C PRO A 13 1.71 7.71 -3.03
N ILE A 14 2.50 7.90 -1.98
CA ILE A 14 2.02 7.99 -0.58
C ILE A 14 0.89 9.02 -0.37
N LYS A 15 0.85 10.12 -1.14
CA LYS A 15 -0.22 11.12 -1.05
C LYS A 15 -1.58 10.50 -1.37
N GLU A 16 -1.66 9.78 -2.48
CA GLU A 16 -2.90 9.12 -2.93
C GLU A 16 -3.28 7.97 -1.99
N VAL A 17 -2.29 7.23 -1.45
CA VAL A 17 -2.56 6.22 -0.42
C VAL A 17 -3.22 6.86 0.81
N CYS A 18 -2.69 7.98 1.31
CA CYS A 18 -3.27 8.70 2.45
C CYS A 18 -4.71 9.15 2.20
N GLU A 19 -5.02 9.62 0.99
CA GLU A 19 -6.36 10.04 0.58
C GLU A 19 -7.32 8.83 0.56
N ILE A 20 -6.92 7.72 -0.06
CA ILE A 20 -7.75 6.51 -0.18
C ILE A 20 -8.09 5.91 1.20
N VAL A 21 -7.10 5.78 2.08
CA VAL A 21 -7.32 5.14 3.39
C VAL A 21 -7.73 6.13 4.47
N ALA A 22 -7.85 7.43 4.15
CA ALA A 22 -8.13 8.52 5.08
C ALA A 22 -7.20 8.53 6.32
N ARG A 23 -5.91 8.23 6.13
CA ARG A 23 -4.92 8.10 7.22
C ARG A 23 -3.67 8.92 6.96
N SER A 24 -3.06 9.41 8.03
CA SER A 24 -1.80 10.16 7.92
C SER A 24 -0.62 9.25 7.54
N ARG A 25 0.37 9.83 6.85
CA ARG A 25 1.63 9.16 6.49
C ARG A 25 2.29 8.48 7.68
N ALA A 26 2.38 9.20 8.80
CA ALA A 26 3.01 8.69 10.02
C ALA A 26 2.28 7.44 10.55
N SER A 27 0.94 7.41 10.50
CA SER A 27 0.17 6.24 10.91
C SER A 27 0.43 5.04 9.99
N ILE A 28 0.44 5.27 8.67
CA ILE A 28 0.73 4.23 7.68
C ILE A 28 2.12 3.63 7.92
N TYR A 29 3.15 4.45 8.10
CA TYR A 29 4.50 3.92 8.36
C TYR A 29 4.60 3.17 9.70
N ARG A 30 3.85 3.57 10.73
CA ARG A 30 3.76 2.81 11.99
C ARG A 30 3.12 1.44 11.76
N ASP A 31 2.07 1.35 10.96
CA ASP A 31 1.42 0.08 10.66
C ASP A 31 2.29 -0.81 9.77
N ILE A 32 3.03 -0.24 8.81
CA ILE A 32 4.03 -0.98 8.03
C ILE A 32 5.07 -1.58 8.98
N LYS A 33 5.56 -0.81 9.96
CA LYS A 33 6.50 -1.33 10.99
C LYS A 33 5.87 -2.43 11.85
N ARG A 34 4.55 -2.38 12.06
CA ARG A 34 3.78 -3.42 12.79
C ARG A 34 3.40 -4.61 11.92
N GLY A 35 3.65 -4.57 10.61
CA GLY A 35 3.25 -5.60 9.64
C GLY A 35 1.77 -5.54 9.22
N THR A 36 0.98 -4.59 9.72
CA THR A 36 -0.48 -4.53 9.48
C THR A 36 -0.86 -3.67 8.27
N PHE A 37 0.10 -3.25 7.45
CA PHE A 37 -0.14 -2.46 6.25
C PHE A 37 0.86 -2.84 5.14
N PRO A 38 0.46 -2.80 3.85
CA PRO A 38 1.33 -3.15 2.74
C PRO A 38 2.66 -2.39 2.73
N PRO A 39 3.81 -3.09 2.61
CA PRO A 39 5.09 -2.44 2.47
C PRO A 39 5.17 -1.67 1.14
N ALA A 40 5.90 -0.56 1.15
CA ALA A 40 6.14 0.20 -0.06
C ALA A 40 7.16 -0.52 -0.96
N GLN A 41 6.86 -0.60 -2.26
CA GLN A 41 7.86 -0.91 -3.27
C GLN A 41 8.71 0.35 -3.52
N LYS A 42 10.04 0.18 -3.61
CA LYS A 42 10.95 1.25 -4.02
C LYS A 42 10.97 1.35 -5.54
N GLN A 43 10.69 2.55 -6.06
CA GLN A 43 10.84 2.90 -7.47
C GLN A 43 11.73 4.14 -7.55
N GLY A 44 13.03 3.90 -7.75
CA GLY A 44 14.07 4.91 -7.55
C GLY A 44 14.06 5.47 -6.12
N GLY A 45 14.13 6.79 -5.99
CA GLY A 45 14.06 7.48 -4.68
C GLY A 45 12.66 7.52 -4.05
N SER A 46 11.62 7.04 -4.76
CA SER A 46 10.23 7.15 -4.31
C SER A 46 9.68 5.83 -3.78
N SER A 47 8.83 5.92 -2.75
CA SER A 47 8.03 4.80 -2.26
C SER A 47 6.68 4.77 -3.00
N ARG A 48 6.29 3.58 -3.47
CA ARG A 48 5.05 3.33 -4.20
C ARG A 48 4.30 2.12 -3.65
N TRP A 49 2.97 2.15 -3.78
CA TRP A 49 2.11 1.06 -3.34
C TRP A 49 1.25 0.57 -4.49
N ARG A 50 1.09 -0.75 -4.57
CA ARG A 50 0.15 -1.37 -5.50
C ARG A 50 -1.27 -1.01 -5.12
N ARG A 51 -2.05 -0.46 -6.05
CA ARG A 51 -3.45 -0.10 -5.83
C ARG A 51 -4.26 -1.32 -5.38
N SER A 52 -4.02 -2.49 -5.95
CA SER A 52 -4.68 -3.74 -5.55
C SER A 52 -4.52 -4.04 -4.05
N LEU A 53 -3.31 -3.88 -3.50
CA LEU A 53 -3.04 -4.11 -2.08
C LEU A 53 -3.69 -3.05 -1.20
N ILE A 54 -3.67 -1.78 -1.62
CA ILE A 54 -4.35 -0.71 -0.88
C ILE A 54 -5.86 -0.97 -0.83
N MET A 55 -6.47 -1.43 -1.92
CA MET A 55 -7.89 -1.78 -1.93
C MET A 55 -8.21 -2.96 -0.99
N LYS A 56 -7.32 -3.95 -0.88
CA LYS A 56 -7.47 -5.01 0.15
C LYS A 56 -7.47 -4.43 1.57
N VAL A 57 -6.71 -3.37 1.85
CA VAL A 57 -6.75 -2.69 3.16
C VAL A 57 -8.11 -2.03 3.38
N VAL A 58 -8.61 -1.30 2.37
CA VAL A 58 -9.94 -0.64 2.44
C VAL A 58 -11.06 -1.66 2.66
N GLU A 59 -10.97 -2.81 1.99
CA GLU A 59 -11.92 -3.91 2.16
C GLU A 59 -11.77 -4.68 3.48
N GLY A 60 -10.76 -4.36 4.30
CA GLY A 60 -10.45 -5.10 5.53
C GLY A 60 -9.91 -6.52 5.29
N LYS A 61 -9.43 -6.80 4.07
CA LYS A 61 -8.94 -8.12 3.62
C LYS A 61 -7.42 -8.19 3.49
N TYR A 62 -6.71 -7.15 3.92
CA TYR A 62 -5.25 -7.18 3.95
C TYR A 62 -4.78 -7.97 5.18
N LEU A 63 -4.41 -9.23 4.97
CA LEU A 63 -3.83 -10.10 5.98
C LEU A 63 -2.29 -9.96 5.93
N SER A 64 -1.67 -9.73 7.09
CA SER A 64 -0.21 -9.62 7.27
C SER A 64 0.50 -10.96 7.13
#